data_AF-A0AAX0XL56-F1
#
_entry.id   AF-A0AAX0XL56-F1
#
_cell.length_a   1.000
_cell.length_b   1.000
_cell.length_c   1.000
_cell.angle_alpha   90.00
_cell.angle_beta   90.00
_cell.angle_gamma   90.00
#
_symmetry.space_group_name_H-M   'P 1'
#
loop_
_entity.id
_entity.type
_entity.pdbx_description
1 polymer ?
#
loop_
_entity_poly.entity_id
_entity_poly.type
_entity_poly.pdbx_seq_one_letter_code
_entity_poly.pdbx_strand_id
1 'polypeptide(L)'
;MIKSYPMAVYLRLLVRLALGGFFVASAGFKLAAPDLFAEQIGAFGLLWSPFIPLAVWGLIGLELCAGLAVIANRRWGLWLVIGLLALFIPVLGYGIAIGLDISCGCLGRADLSSLPQALVRDLLLLTLAGALLRHSRPVFTVPKEQ
;
A
#
# COMPACT_ATOMS: atom_id res chain seq x y z
N MET A 1 -29.17 1.71 -26.01
CA MET A 1 -28.71 2.89 -25.24
C MET A 1 -28.94 2.64 -23.76
N ILE A 2 -27.96 2.10 -23.03
CA ILE A 2 -28.04 1.90 -21.57
C ILE A 2 -26.96 2.78 -20.95
N LYS A 3 -27.40 3.80 -20.22
CA LYS A 3 -26.57 4.83 -19.60
C LYS A 3 -25.91 4.27 -18.33
N SER A 4 -24.97 3.32 -18.47
CA SER A 4 -24.26 2.66 -17.35
C SER A 4 -23.18 3.51 -16.66
N TYR A 5 -23.21 4.83 -16.82
CA TYR A 5 -22.14 5.73 -16.38
C TYR A 5 -22.02 5.96 -14.85
N PRO A 6 -23.08 5.89 -14.00
CA PRO A 6 -22.91 6.18 -12.57
C PRO A 6 -22.27 5.01 -11.80
N MET A 7 -22.62 3.76 -12.13
CA MET A 7 -22.14 2.56 -11.42
C MET A 7 -20.62 2.42 -11.49
N ALA A 8 -20.03 2.67 -12.66
CA ALA A 8 -18.58 2.64 -12.83
C ALA A 8 -17.86 3.75 -12.03
N VAL A 9 -18.51 4.90 -11.81
CA VAL A 9 -17.95 5.99 -11.01
C VAL A 9 -17.99 5.64 -9.52
N TYR A 10 -19.13 5.15 -9.02
CA TYR A 10 -19.25 4.70 -7.63
C TYR A 10 -18.32 3.54 -7.32
N LEU A 11 -18.19 2.55 -8.21
CA LEU A 11 -17.26 1.44 -8.04
C LEU A 11 -15.81 1.93 -7.97
N ARG A 12 -15.40 2.86 -8.85
CA ARG A 12 -14.05 3.46 -8.79
C ARG A 12 -13.80 4.22 -7.49
N LEU A 13 -14.79 4.93 -6.98
CA LEU A 13 -14.70 5.65 -5.71
C LEU A 13 -14.53 4.67 -4.55
N LEU A 14 -15.36 3.63 -4.50
CA LEU A 14 -15.28 2.58 -3.47
C LEU A 14 -13.92 1.87 -3.50
N VAL A 15 -13.42 1.48 -4.67
CA VAL A 15 -12.09 0.83 -4.76
C VAL A 15 -10.97 1.77 -4.31
N ARG A 16 -11.06 3.08 -4.60
CA ARG A 16 -10.09 4.06 -4.10
C ARG A 16 -10.14 4.21 -2.59
N LEU A 17 -11.34 4.32 -2.02
CA LEU A 17 -11.51 4.43 -0.57
C LEU A 17 -11.01 3.16 0.12
N ALA A 18 -11.29 1.99 -0.43
CA ALA A 18 -10.78 0.71 0.09
C ALA A 18 -9.25 0.64 -0.01
N LEU A 19 -8.67 0.96 -1.17
CA LEU A 19 -7.22 0.92 -1.40
C LEU A 19 -6.48 1.93 -0.51
N GLY A 20 -6.92 3.19 -0.51
CA GLY A 20 -6.29 4.23 0.29
C GLY A 20 -6.52 4.02 1.79
N GLY A 21 -7.72 3.60 2.19
CA GLY A 21 -8.06 3.26 3.57
C GLY A 21 -7.23 2.10 4.10
N PHE A 22 -6.96 1.08 3.27
CA PHE A 22 -6.08 -0.03 3.63
C PHE A 22 -4.66 0.45 3.94
N PHE A 23 -4.08 1.32 3.10
CA PHE A 23 -2.75 1.89 3.32
C PHE A 23 -2.69 2.78 4.57
N VAL A 24 -3.71 3.60 4.81
CA VAL A 24 -3.80 4.43 6.03
C VAL A 24 -3.92 3.56 7.28
N ALA A 25 -4.78 2.53 7.25
CA ALA A 25 -4.93 1.61 8.37
C ALA A 25 -3.63 0.85 8.66
N SER A 26 -2.98 0.34 7.61
CA SER A 26 -1.67 -0.33 7.69
C SER A 26 -0.60 0.57 8.32
N ALA A 27 -0.48 1.81 7.85
CA ALA A 27 0.43 2.79 8.43
C ALA A 27 0.10 3.08 9.91
N GLY A 28 -1.18 3.17 10.25
CA GLY A 28 -1.64 3.36 11.64
C GLY A 28 -1.23 2.22 12.57
N PHE A 29 -1.36 0.97 12.12
CA PHE A 29 -0.90 -0.20 12.90
C PHE A 29 0.61 -0.20 13.09
N LYS A 30 1.39 0.15 12.07
CA LYS A 30 2.85 0.28 12.17
C LYS A 30 3.29 1.43 13.06
N LEU A 31 2.55 2.55 13.03
CA LEU A 31 2.80 3.72 13.87
C LEU A 31 2.47 3.46 15.35
N ALA A 32 1.49 2.59 15.63
CA ALA A 32 1.13 2.22 16.99
C ALA A 32 2.20 1.38 17.70
N ALA A 33 2.99 0.60 16.94
CA ALA A 33 4.07 -0.24 17.46
C ALA A 33 5.30 -0.22 16.52
N PRO A 34 6.02 0.91 16.42
CA PRO A 34 7.14 1.06 15.50
C PRO A 34 8.31 0.15 15.86
N ASP A 35 8.48 -0.18 17.15
CA ASP A 35 9.54 -1.09 17.62
C ASP A 35 9.36 -2.52 17.09
N LEU A 36 8.11 -3.01 17.07
CA LEU A 36 7.79 -4.32 16.48
C LEU A 36 8.03 -4.33 14.97
N PHE A 37 7.74 -3.21 14.29
CA PHE A 37 8.03 -3.09 12.86
C PHE A 37 9.53 -3.02 12.58
N ALA A 38 10.32 -2.38 13.47
CA ALA A 38 11.78 -2.37 13.39
C ALA A 38 12.36 -3.78 13.57
N GLU A 39 11.86 -4.56 14.52
CA GLU A 39 12.24 -5.98 14.68
C GLU A 39 11.89 -6.80 13.44
N GLN A 40 10.71 -6.60 12.85
CA GLN A 40 10.32 -7.26 11.60
C GLN A 40 11.30 -6.94 10.47
N ILE A 41 11.60 -5.65 10.25
CA ILE A 41 12.59 -5.21 9.25
C ILE A 41 13.97 -5.80 9.53
N GLY A 42 14.39 -5.83 10.79
CA GLY A 42 15.65 -6.43 11.22
C GLY A 42 15.71 -7.93 10.97
N ALA A 43 14.59 -8.64 11.18
CA ALA A 43 14.49 -10.10 10.97
C ALA A 43 14.64 -10.49 9.50
N PHE A 44 14.28 -9.62 8.56
CA PHE A 44 14.56 -9.84 7.14
C PHE A 44 16.06 -9.78 6.82
N GLY A 45 16.88 -9.11 7.64
CA GLY A 45 18.32 -8.99 7.41
C GLY A 45 18.72 -8.21 6.15
N LEU A 46 17.77 -7.51 5.50
CA LEU A 46 18.02 -6.73 4.27
C LEU A 46 18.78 -5.42 4.51
N LEU A 47 18.67 -4.85 5.71
CA LEU A 47 19.19 -3.54 6.06
C LEU A 47 20.19 -3.63 7.20
N TRP A 48 21.20 -2.77 7.16
CA TRP A 48 22.13 -2.62 8.27
C TRP A 48 21.45 -1.87 9.42
N SER A 49 21.76 -2.23 10.67
CA SER A 49 21.14 -1.66 11.89
C SER A 49 20.94 -0.13 11.90
N PRO A 50 21.89 0.73 11.47
CA PRO A 50 21.68 2.17 11.50
C PRO A 50 20.59 2.68 10.53
N PHE A 51 20.27 1.92 9.47
CA PHE A 51 19.26 2.30 8.48
C PHE A 51 17.85 1.81 8.81
N ILE A 52 17.70 0.87 9.75
CA ILE A 52 16.38 0.35 10.19
C ILE A 52 15.42 1.47 10.63
N PRO A 53 15.79 2.40 11.52
CA PRO A 53 14.86 3.46 11.94
C PRO A 53 14.46 4.38 10.78
N LEU A 54 15.38 4.66 9.85
CA LEU A 54 15.07 5.46 8.66
C LEU A 54 14.06 4.75 7.76
N ALA A 55 14.23 3.43 7.57
CA ALA A 55 13.29 2.62 6.80
C ALA A 55 11.91 2.55 7.48
N VAL A 56 11.85 2.33 8.80
CA VAL A 56 10.61 2.29 9.60
C VAL A 56 9.80 3.57 9.39
N TRP A 57 10.39 4.73 9.69
CA TRP A 57 9.70 6.01 9.58
C TRP A 57 9.39 6.40 8.14
N GLY A 58 10.31 6.10 7.21
CA GLY A 58 10.12 6.34 5.79
C GLY A 58 8.95 5.54 5.21
N LEU A 59 8.86 4.25 5.54
CA LEU A 59 7.78 3.36 5.09
C LEU A 59 6.43 3.79 5.66
N ILE A 60 6.34 4.06 6.96
CA ILE A 60 5.11 4.55 7.59
C ILE A 60 4.64 5.86 6.93
N GLY A 61 5.56 6.81 6.74
CA GLY A 61 5.26 8.08 6.11
C GLY A 61 4.81 7.93 4.66
N LEU A 62 5.48 7.08 3.88
CA LEU A 62 5.13 6.82 2.48
C LEU A 62 3.77 6.12 2.36
N GLU A 63 3.49 5.12 3.19
CA GLU A 63 2.19 4.43 3.20
C GLU A 63 1.04 5.39 3.54
N LEU A 64 1.23 6.23 4.57
CA LEU A 64 0.24 7.22 4.96
C LEU A 64 0.01 8.26 3.85
N CYS A 65 1.08 8.79 3.26
CA CYS A 65 1.02 9.72 2.15
C CYS A 65 0.31 9.12 0.93
N ALA A 66 0.65 7.87 0.58
CA ALA A 66 0.04 7.15 -0.52
C ALA A 66 -1.46 6.93 -0.29
N GLY A 67 -1.84 6.46 0.90
CA GLY A 67 -3.23 6.21 1.27
C GLY A 67 -4.08 7.49 1.25
N LEU A 68 -3.60 8.56 1.88
CA LEU A 68 -4.27 9.87 1.87
C LEU A 68 -4.38 10.45 0.46
N ALA A 69 -3.32 10.33 -0.35
CA ALA A 69 -3.33 10.80 -1.73
C ALA A 69 -4.35 10.05 -2.60
N VAL A 70 -4.47 8.73 -2.43
CA VAL A 70 -5.48 7.92 -3.14
C VAL A 70 -6.90 8.30 -2.72
N ILE A 71 -7.15 8.51 -1.42
CA ILE A 71 -8.44 8.98 -0.89
C ILE A 71 -8.77 10.38 -1.44
N ALA A 72 -7.79 11.29 -1.44
CA ALA A 72 -7.90 12.63 -2.01
C ALA A 72 -7.95 12.65 -3.55
N ASN A 73 -8.10 11.49 -4.20
CA ASN A 73 -8.22 11.34 -5.65
C ASN A 73 -7.00 11.90 -6.42
N ARG A 74 -5.81 11.89 -5.81
CA ARG A 74 -4.56 12.32 -6.41
C ARG A 74 -3.88 11.15 -7.15
N ARG A 75 -3.58 11.36 -8.43
CA ARG A 75 -2.96 10.33 -9.29
C ARG A 75 -1.57 9.89 -8.85
N TRP A 76 -0.77 10.80 -8.28
CA TRP A 76 0.56 10.45 -7.75
C TRP A 76 0.47 9.48 -6.56
N GLY A 77 -0.65 9.47 -5.82
CA GLY A 77 -0.91 8.49 -4.76
C GLY A 77 -1.01 7.06 -5.30
N LEU A 78 -1.63 6.86 -6.47
CA LEU A 78 -1.70 5.54 -7.09
C LEU A 78 -0.31 5.04 -7.53
N TRP A 79 0.54 5.94 -8.03
CA TRP A 79 1.93 5.60 -8.36
C TRP A 79 2.73 5.22 -7.11
N LEU A 80 2.55 5.92 -6.00
CA LEU A 80 3.17 5.55 -4.72
C LEU A 80 2.67 4.19 -4.22
N VAL A 81 1.36 3.93 -4.26
CA VAL A 81 0.80 2.62 -3.89
C VAL A 81 1.42 1.51 -4.74
N ILE A 82 1.50 1.69 -6.06
CA ILE A 82 2.13 0.70 -6.95
C ILE A 82 3.61 0.49 -6.59
N GLY A 83 4.36 1.57 -6.34
CA GLY A 83 5.75 1.49 -5.94
C GLY A 83 5.95 0.77 -4.59
N LEU A 84 5.10 1.07 -3.61
CA LEU A 84 5.12 0.40 -2.30
C LEU A 84 4.78 -1.08 -2.41
N LEU A 85 3.76 -1.44 -3.19
CA LEU A 85 3.42 -2.85 -3.44
C LEU A 85 4.54 -3.58 -4.19
N ALA A 86 5.16 -2.93 -5.17
CA ALA A 86 6.30 -3.48 -5.90
C ALA A 86 7.54 -3.69 -5.00
N LEU A 87 7.65 -2.94 -3.90
CA LEU A 87 8.66 -3.15 -2.86
C LEU A 87 8.27 -4.26 -1.89
N PHE A 88 7.02 -4.27 -1.39
CA PHE A 88 6.58 -5.23 -0.38
C PHE A 88 6.46 -6.67 -0.89
N ILE A 89 5.96 -6.86 -2.12
CA ILE A 89 5.82 -8.19 -2.73
C ILE A 89 7.13 -8.99 -2.74
N PRO A 90 8.26 -8.48 -3.27
CA PRO A 90 9.53 -9.22 -3.26
C PRO A 90 10.12 -9.36 -1.85
N VAL A 91 9.94 -8.38 -0.96
CA VAL A 91 10.42 -8.48 0.44
C VAL A 91 9.67 -9.57 1.20
N LEU A 92 8.34 -9.62 1.08
CA LEU A 92 7.52 -10.69 1.66
C LEU A 92 7.85 -12.05 1.04
N GLY A 93 8.01 -12.10 -0.29
CA GLY A 93 8.43 -13.32 -1.00
C GLY A 93 9.79 -13.85 -0.52
N TYR A 94 10.74 -12.95 -0.26
CA TYR A 94 12.02 -13.30 0.34
C TYR A 94 11.84 -13.85 1.77
N GLY A 95 10.99 -13.24 2.59
CA GLY A 95 10.63 -13.75 3.92
C GLY A 95 10.08 -15.18 3.88
N ILE A 96 9.22 -15.50 2.91
CA ILE A 96 8.72 -16.86 2.69
C ILE A 96 9.88 -17.79 2.31
N ALA A 97 10.78 -17.36 1.42
CA ALA A 97 11.89 -18.18 0.93
C ALA A 97 12.89 -18.56 2.03
N ILE A 98 13.11 -17.69 3.02
CA ILE A 98 13.96 -17.97 4.19
C ILE A 98 13.23 -18.68 5.33
N GLY A 99 11.94 -19.01 5.15
CA GLY A 99 11.13 -19.73 6.15
C GLY A 99 10.78 -18.90 7.38
N LEU A 100 10.69 -17.57 7.24
CA LEU A 100 10.40 -16.66 8.33
C LEU A 100 8.92 -16.81 8.75
N ASP A 101 8.66 -17.50 9.87
CA ASP A 101 7.32 -17.70 10.45
C ASP A 101 6.93 -16.52 11.36
N ILE A 102 6.88 -15.32 10.80
CA ILE A 102 6.49 -14.09 11.50
C ILE A 102 5.10 -13.70 11.02
N SER A 103 4.17 -13.34 11.90
CA SER A 103 2.89 -12.73 11.53
C SER A 103 3.11 -11.30 10.98
N CYS A 104 3.72 -11.18 9.80
CA CYS A 104 4.07 -9.94 9.10
C CYS A 104 2.89 -9.41 8.25
N GLY A 105 1.66 -9.57 8.73
CA GLY A 105 0.50 -8.95 8.10
C GLY A 105 0.54 -7.43 8.29
N CYS A 106 0.08 -6.66 7.29
CA CYS A 106 -0.14 -5.21 7.39
C CYS A 106 -0.99 -4.76 8.60
N LEU A 107 -1.69 -5.68 9.30
CA LEU A 107 -2.44 -5.40 10.53
C LEU A 107 -1.78 -5.92 11.84
N GLY A 108 -0.50 -6.34 11.82
CA GLY A 108 0.19 -6.83 13.02
C GLY A 108 -0.49 -8.06 13.65
N ARG A 109 -0.45 -8.19 15.00
CA ARG A 109 -1.03 -9.32 15.76
C ARG A 109 -2.56 -9.50 15.59
N ALA A 110 -3.26 -8.54 15.00
CA ALA A 110 -4.69 -8.65 14.71
C ALA A 110 -4.98 -9.42 13.42
N ASP A 111 -3.98 -9.61 12.56
CA ASP A 111 -4.07 -10.39 11.33
C ASP A 111 -3.65 -11.84 11.64
N LEU A 112 -4.61 -12.78 11.67
CA LEU A 112 -4.37 -14.23 11.62
C LEU A 112 -3.82 -14.68 10.25
N SER A 113 -3.50 -13.74 9.36
CA SER A 113 -3.12 -14.03 7.99
C SER A 113 -1.62 -14.36 7.87
N SER A 114 -1.33 -15.48 7.25
CA SER A 114 0.03 -15.97 7.00
C SER A 114 0.73 -15.12 5.92
N LEU A 115 2.08 -15.11 5.87
CA LEU A 115 2.86 -14.42 4.81
C LEU A 115 2.29 -14.63 3.38
N PRO A 116 1.86 -15.85 2.97
CA PRO A 116 1.25 -16.09 1.67
C PRO A 116 -0.06 -15.31 1.45
N GLN A 117 -0.88 -15.14 2.49
CA GLN A 117 -2.11 -14.35 2.40
C GLN A 117 -1.81 -12.86 2.26
N ALA A 118 -0.78 -12.36 2.93
CA ALA A 118 -0.31 -10.98 2.75
C ALA A 118 0.17 -10.76 1.30
N LEU A 119 0.93 -11.71 0.74
CA LEU A 119 1.39 -11.66 -0.65
C LEU A 119 0.21 -11.64 -1.66
N VAL A 120 -0.77 -12.52 -1.47
CA VAL A 120 -1.98 -12.57 -2.32
C VAL A 120 -2.77 -11.26 -2.23
N ARG A 121 -2.90 -10.70 -1.03
CA ARG A 121 -3.55 -9.39 -0.81
C ARG A 121 -2.82 -8.29 -1.56
N ASP A 122 -1.50 -8.24 -1.48
CA ASP A 122 -0.70 -7.21 -2.16
C ASP A 122 -0.78 -7.34 -3.68
N LEU A 123 -0.78 -8.56 -4.23
CA LEU A 123 -1.05 -8.81 -5.65
C LEU A 123 -2.45 -8.32 -6.05
N LEU A 124 -3.47 -8.59 -5.24
CA LEU A 124 -4.84 -8.16 -5.52
C LEU A 124 -4.93 -6.63 -5.49
N LEU A 125 -4.34 -5.97 -4.49
CA LEU A 125 -4.28 -4.51 -4.42
C LEU A 125 -3.50 -3.90 -5.59
N LEU A 126 -2.43 -4.56 -6.06
CA LEU A 126 -1.64 -4.12 -7.20
C LEU A 126 -2.45 -4.17 -8.49
N THR A 127 -3.20 -5.25 -8.71
CA THR A 127 -4.09 -5.37 -9.89
C THR A 127 -5.20 -4.31 -9.87
N LEU A 128 -5.79 -4.05 -8.70
CA LEU A 128 -6.81 -3.01 -8.53
C LEU A 128 -6.23 -1.61 -8.77
N ALA A 129 -5.05 -1.31 -8.22
CA ALA A 129 -4.36 -0.04 -8.41
C ALA A 129 -4.01 0.19 -9.89
N GLY A 130 -3.48 -0.84 -10.56
CA GLY A 130 -3.16 -0.79 -12.00
C GLY A 130 -4.39 -0.61 -12.89
N ALA A 131 -5.50 -1.30 -12.58
CA ALA A 131 -6.77 -1.12 -13.28
C ALA A 131 -7.31 0.31 -13.12
N LEU A 132 -7.25 0.86 -11.90
CA LEU A 132 -7.60 2.25 -11.59
C LEU A 132 -6.72 3.25 -12.32
N LEU A 133 -5.41 2.99 -12.43
CA LEU A 133 -4.47 3.85 -13.13
C LEU A 133 -4.77 3.90 -14.63
N ARG A 134 -5.01 2.74 -15.26
CA ARG A 134 -5.37 2.64 -16.69
C ARG A 134 -6.69 3.34 -17.01
N HIS A 135 -7.66 3.29 -16.10
CA HIS A 135 -8.97 3.92 -16.30
C HIS A 135 -9.05 5.39 -15.85
N SER A 136 -8.11 5.86 -15.04
CA SER A 136 -8.06 7.25 -14.61
C SER A 136 -7.66 8.14 -15.79
N ARG A 137 -8.55 9.00 -16.28
CA ARG A 137 -8.22 10.08 -17.22
C ARG A 137 -7.54 11.27 -16.50
N PRO A 138 -6.72 12.08 -17.20
CA PRO A 138 -6.02 13.20 -16.58
C PRO A 138 -6.97 14.26 -16.05
N VAL A 139 -7.04 14.36 -14.72
CA VAL A 139 -7.63 15.48 -13.99
C VAL A 139 -6.54 16.51 -13.69
N PHE A 140 -5.66 16.77 -14.66
CA PHE A 140 -4.83 17.98 -14.65
C PHE A 140 -5.37 18.87 -15.75
N THR A 141 -6.45 19.58 -15.45
CA THR A 141 -6.64 20.92 -16.01
C THR A 141 -5.62 21.80 -15.33
N VAL A 142 -4.43 21.92 -15.94
CA VAL A 142 -3.59 23.10 -15.74
C VAL A 142 -4.49 24.29 -16.09
N PRO A 143 -4.75 25.25 -15.18
CA PRO A 143 -5.32 26.52 -15.58
C PRO A 143 -4.36 27.08 -16.62
N LYS A 144 -4.79 27.21 -17.88
CA LYS A 144 -4.09 28.09 -18.81
C LYS A 144 -4.20 29.48 -18.21
N GLU A 145 -3.15 29.95 -17.56
CA GLU A 145 -2.99 31.38 -17.33
C GLU A 145 -2.88 32.04 -18.71
N GLN A 146 -3.69 33.08 -18.90
CA GLN A 146 -3.87 33.82 -20.16
C GLN A 146 -2.67 34.71 -20.46
#